data_AF-A0A6J4VXC9-F1
#
_entry.id   AF-A0A6J4VXC9-F1
#
_cell.length_a   1.000
_cell.length_b   1.000
_cell.length_c   1.000
_cell.angle_alpha   90.00
_cell.angle_beta   90.00
_cell.angle_gamma   90.00
#
_symmetry.space_group_name_H-M   'P 1'
#
loop_
_entity.id
_entity.type
_entity.pdbx_description
1 polymer ?
#
loop_
_entity_poly.entity_id
_entity_poly.type
_entity_poly.pdbx_seq_one_letter_code
_entity_poly.pdbx_strand_id
1 'polypeptide(L)'
;MSLLVVPFSNDLVFRLSSNLFAKIWFSTNICLVGFLSFASWIYATHQRRLVDKDLDHRIIRSMQVKALIEPICALVSIPVALISPDLSDLVWLLIPVVSPVLNKALKQTSRSDVIPVSIQLVE
;
A
#
# COMPACT_ATOMS: atom_id res chain seq x y z
N MET A 1 -4.23 15.67 7.13
CA MET A 1 -3.98 16.83 6.23
C MET A 1 -3.67 16.42 4.80
N SER A 2 -2.96 15.32 4.55
CA SER A 2 -2.65 14.85 3.17
C SER A 2 -3.85 14.40 2.34
N LEU A 3 -4.93 13.91 2.96
CA LEU A 3 -6.15 13.45 2.26
C LEU A 3 -6.83 14.55 1.43
N LEU A 4 -6.76 15.82 1.87
CA LEU A 4 -7.33 16.95 1.15
C LEU A 4 -6.45 17.39 -0.04
N VAL A 5 -5.16 17.04 -0.04
CA VAL A 5 -4.20 17.40 -1.09
C VAL A 5 -4.30 16.45 -2.28
N VAL A 6 -4.77 15.22 -2.06
CA VAL A 6 -4.95 14.20 -3.12
C VAL A 6 -5.92 14.66 -4.22
N PRO A 7 -7.17 15.10 -3.93
CA PRO A 7 -8.09 15.53 -4.99
C PRO A 7 -7.60 16.79 -5.72
N PHE A 8 -6.92 17.70 -5.02
CA PHE A 8 -6.29 18.87 -5.63
C PHE A 8 -5.17 18.47 -6.60
N SER A 9 -4.27 17.58 -6.17
CA SER A 9 -3.19 17.06 -7.00
C SER A 9 -3.72 16.27 -8.20
N ASN A 10 -4.84 15.57 -8.03
CA ASN A 10 -5.51 14.84 -9.11
C ASN A 10 -6.08 15.78 -10.17
N ASP A 11 -6.74 16.88 -9.76
CA ASP A 11 -7.21 17.92 -10.70
C ASP A 11 -6.04 18.54 -11.47
N LEU A 12 -4.89 18.73 -10.80
CA LEU A 12 -3.67 19.23 -11.43
C LEU A 12 -3.12 18.27 -12.49
N VAL A 13 -3.09 16.96 -12.22
CA VAL A 13 -2.69 15.93 -13.20
C VAL A 13 -3.68 15.87 -14.36
N PHE A 14 -4.98 16.03 -14.10
CA PHE A 14 -6.00 16.03 -15.15
C PHE A 14 -5.85 17.24 -16.10
N ARG A 15 -5.59 18.43 -15.56
CA ARG A 15 -5.39 19.66 -16.35
C ARG A 15 -4.02 19.71 -17.03
N LEU A 16 -2.99 19.15 -16.40
CA LEU A 16 -1.61 19.16 -16.87
C LEU A 16 -1.10 17.72 -17.09
N SER A 17 -1.83 16.94 -17.88
CA SER A 17 -1.54 15.51 -18.09
C SER A 17 -0.14 15.23 -18.63
N SER A 18 0.45 16.13 -19.43
CA SER A 18 1.81 15.95 -19.96
C SER A 18 2.92 16.41 -19.00
N ASN A 19 2.58 17.02 -17.85
CA ASN A 19 3.59 17.56 -16.94
C ASN A 19 4.09 16.52 -15.94
N LEU A 20 5.37 16.19 -16.06
CA LEU A 20 6.07 15.24 -15.20
C LEU A 20 5.98 15.61 -13.71
N PHE A 21 6.17 16.89 -13.37
CA PHE A 21 6.15 17.36 -11.98
C PHE A 21 4.81 17.11 -11.28
N ALA A 22 3.68 17.33 -11.98
CA ALA A 22 2.35 17.10 -11.43
C ALA A 22 2.14 15.61 -11.10
N LYS A 23 2.59 14.70 -11.98
CA LYS A 23 2.48 13.24 -11.79
C LYS A 23 3.34 12.72 -10.65
N ILE A 24 4.58 13.20 -10.53
CA ILE A 24 5.47 12.82 -9.42
C ILE A 24 4.88 13.33 -8.10
N TRP A 25 4.39 14.57 -8.07
CA TRP A 25 3.76 15.14 -6.88
C TRP A 25 2.53 14.34 -6.43
N PHE A 26 1.63 14.01 -7.37
CA PHE A 26 0.47 13.18 -7.09
C PHE A 26 0.85 11.78 -6.57
N SER A 27 1.78 11.10 -7.24
CA SER A 27 2.24 9.77 -6.85
C SER A 27 2.88 9.78 -5.46
N THR A 28 3.66 10.82 -5.14
CA THR A 28 4.28 10.98 -3.82
C THR A 28 3.23 11.15 -2.73
N ASN A 29 2.18 11.95 -2.98
CA ASN A 29 1.07 12.13 -2.04
C ASN A 29 0.32 10.82 -1.78
N ILE A 30 0.01 10.04 -2.82
CA ILE A 30 -0.64 8.72 -2.65
C ILE A 30 0.27 7.76 -1.89
N CYS A 31 1.56 7.73 -2.21
CA CYS A 31 2.53 6.89 -1.50
C CYS A 31 2.56 7.21 0.00
N LEU A 32 2.58 8.49 0.34
CA LEU A 32 2.58 8.96 1.73
C LEU A 32 1.27 8.61 2.45
N VAL A 33 0.11 8.79 1.81
CA VAL A 33 -1.20 8.41 2.37
C VAL A 33 -1.26 6.90 2.63
N GLY A 34 -0.82 6.09 1.67
CA GLY A 34 -0.77 4.63 1.80
C GLY A 34 0.12 4.17 2.95
N PHE A 35 1.32 4.74 3.07
CA PHE A 35 2.23 4.42 4.16
C PHE A 35 1.68 4.85 5.52
N LEU A 36 1.06 6.03 5.63
CA LEU A 36 0.39 6.46 6.86
C LEU A 36 -0.78 5.53 7.23
N SER A 37 -1.55 5.07 6.24
CA SER A 37 -2.64 4.11 6.45
C SER A 37 -2.10 2.78 6.98
N PHE A 38 -1.03 2.27 6.39
CA PHE A 38 -0.36 1.05 6.86
C PHE A 38 0.20 1.21 8.28
N ALA A 39 0.89 2.33 8.56
CA ALA A 39 1.39 2.64 9.90
C ALA A 39 0.26 2.76 10.92
N SER A 40 -0.89 3.31 10.53
CA SER A 40 -2.10 3.37 11.36
C SER A 40 -2.62 1.97 11.69
N TRP A 41 -2.64 1.05 10.72
CA TRP A 41 -3.00 -0.35 10.95
C TRP A 41 -2.00 -1.08 11.85
N ILE A 42 -0.69 -0.84 11.68
CA ILE A 42 0.33 -1.37 12.60
C ILE A 42 0.08 -0.84 14.02
N TYR A 43 -0.12 0.47 14.18
CA TYR A 43 -0.35 1.08 15.48
C TYR A 43 -1.62 0.56 16.16
N ALA A 44 -2.73 0.46 15.41
CA ALA A 44 -4.01 -0.02 15.94
C ALA A 44 -3.97 -1.49 16.36
N THR A 45 -3.20 -2.31 15.64
CA THR A 45 -3.06 -3.75 15.91
C THR A 45 -1.98 -4.04 16.95
N HIS A 46 -1.02 -3.14 17.13
CA HIS A 46 -0.03 -3.21 18.19
C HIS A 46 -0.74 -3.14 19.57
N GLN A 47 -0.56 -4.20 20.35
CA GLN A 47 -1.20 -4.42 21.65
C GLN A 47 -2.74 -4.53 21.67
N ARG A 48 -3.43 -4.66 20.51
CA ARG A 48 -4.90 -4.76 20.44
C ARG A 48 -5.64 -3.70 21.29
N ARG A 49 -5.06 -2.50 21.44
CA ARG A 49 -5.60 -1.46 22.34
C ARG A 49 -6.80 -0.71 21.75
N LEU A 50 -6.89 -0.64 20.42
CA LEU A 50 -7.94 0.08 19.69
C LEU A 50 -8.78 -0.82 18.77
N VAL A 51 -8.46 -2.10 18.72
CA VAL A 51 -9.09 -3.09 17.83
C VAL A 51 -9.67 -4.18 18.70
N ASP A 52 -10.86 -4.65 18.33
CA ASP A 52 -11.57 -5.70 19.06
C ASP A 52 -10.66 -6.92 19.28
N LYS A 53 -10.67 -7.47 20.49
CA LYS A 53 -9.72 -8.53 20.88
C LYS A 53 -9.93 -9.82 20.07
N ASP A 54 -11.15 -9.99 19.58
CA ASP A 54 -11.58 -11.12 18.74
C ASP A 54 -11.46 -10.85 17.24
N LEU A 55 -10.87 -9.72 16.82
CA LEU A 55 -10.66 -9.46 15.41
C LEU A 55 -9.71 -10.51 14.80
N ASP A 56 -10.21 -11.21 13.77
CA ASP A 56 -9.47 -12.23 13.05
C ASP A 56 -8.20 -11.62 12.43
N HIS A 57 -7.06 -12.27 12.66
CA HIS A 57 -5.77 -11.91 12.09
C HIS A 57 -5.81 -11.87 10.55
N ARG A 58 -6.70 -12.63 9.91
CA ARG A 58 -6.91 -12.58 8.45
C ARG A 58 -7.45 -11.23 8.01
N ILE A 59 -8.35 -10.62 8.77
CA ILE A 59 -8.94 -9.31 8.46
C ILE A 59 -7.89 -8.22 8.63
N ILE A 60 -7.16 -8.25 9.75
CA ILE A 60 -6.03 -7.33 10.03
C ILE A 60 -5.05 -7.32 8.87
N ARG A 61 -4.63 -8.52 8.46
CA ARG A 61 -3.66 -8.66 7.38
C ARG A 61 -4.22 -8.20 6.04
N SER A 62 -5.47 -8.53 5.73
CA SER A 62 -6.11 -8.06 4.50
C SER A 62 -6.16 -6.53 4.44
N MET A 63 -6.39 -5.85 5.56
CA MET A 63 -6.40 -4.38 5.59
C MET A 63 -5.00 -3.79 5.43
N GLN A 64 -4.00 -4.39 6.08
CA GLN A 64 -2.59 -4.04 5.87
C GLN A 64 -2.14 -4.21 4.41
N VAL A 65 -2.50 -5.33 3.77
CA VAL A 65 -2.17 -5.56 2.35
C VAL A 65 -2.83 -4.50 1.47
N LYS A 66 -4.12 -4.22 1.69
CA LYS A 66 -4.84 -3.21 0.91
C LYS A 66 -4.19 -1.82 1.03
N ALA A 67 -3.77 -1.43 2.23
CA ALA A 67 -3.06 -0.18 2.46
C ALA A 67 -1.69 -0.10 1.72
N LEU A 68 -1.09 -1.24 1.33
CA LEU A 68 0.15 -1.28 0.57
C LEU A 68 -0.06 -1.26 -0.95
N ILE A 69 -1.24 -1.60 -1.47
CA ILE A 69 -1.49 -1.67 -2.92
C ILE A 69 -1.29 -0.30 -3.55
N GLU A 70 -1.90 0.73 -2.97
CA GLU A 70 -1.84 2.12 -3.42
C GLU A 70 -0.40 2.68 -3.46
N PRO A 71 0.42 2.58 -2.40
CA PRO A 71 1.79 3.08 -2.42
C PRO A 71 2.71 2.29 -3.34
N ILE A 72 2.51 0.97 -3.50
CA ILE A 72 3.28 0.17 -4.47
C ILE A 72 2.96 0.63 -5.89
N CYS A 73 1.68 0.82 -6.23
CA CYS A 73 1.29 1.31 -7.55
C CYS A 73 1.83 2.72 -7.80
N ALA A 74 1.77 3.60 -6.81
CA ALA A 74 2.36 4.94 -6.90
C ALA A 74 3.88 4.90 -7.11
N LEU A 75 4.58 4.00 -6.40
CA LEU A 75 6.02 3.84 -6.54
C LEU A 75 6.42 3.34 -7.94
N VAL A 76 5.61 2.47 -8.55
CA VAL A 76 5.78 2.01 -9.94
C VAL A 76 5.39 3.10 -10.95
N SER A 77 4.42 3.95 -10.61
CA SER A 77 3.97 5.05 -11.46
C SER A 77 5.07 6.10 -11.67
N ILE A 78 5.92 6.37 -10.68
CA ILE A 78 7.02 7.35 -10.77
C ILE A 78 8.02 7.02 -11.88
N PRO A 79 8.67 5.84 -11.93
CA PRO A 79 9.62 5.51 -13.00
C PRO A 79 8.94 5.41 -14.36
N VAL A 80 7.67 4.99 -14.44
CA VAL A 80 6.92 4.99 -15.71
C VAL A 80 6.67 6.42 -16.20
N ALA A 81 6.35 7.36 -15.31
CA ALA A 81 6.19 8.77 -15.65
C ALA A 81 7.48 9.40 -16.20
N LEU A 82 8.66 8.96 -15.75
CA LEU A 82 9.96 9.41 -16.26
C LEU A 82 10.20 8.96 -17.72
N ILE A 83 9.67 7.80 -18.12
CA ILE A 83 9.79 7.29 -19.49
C ILE A 83 8.75 7.95 -20.39
N SER A 84 7.49 7.99 -19.94
CA SER A 84 6.39 8.62 -20.66
C SER A 84 5.28 9.03 -19.68
N PRO A 85 4.98 10.33 -19.57
CA PRO A 85 3.89 10.82 -18.70
C PRO A 85 2.56 10.11 -18.97
N ASP A 86 2.22 9.83 -20.22
CA ASP A 86 0.96 9.19 -20.60
C ASP A 86 0.87 7.73 -20.15
N LEU A 87 2.00 7.00 -20.19
CA LEU A 87 2.05 5.61 -19.71
C LEU A 87 1.88 5.51 -18.19
N SER A 88 2.20 6.57 -17.46
CA SER A 88 2.02 6.61 -16.01
C SER A 88 0.57 6.42 -15.60
N ASP A 89 -0.39 6.91 -16.40
CA ASP A 89 -1.81 6.78 -16.06
C ASP A 89 -2.29 5.33 -16.27
N LEU A 90 -1.69 4.61 -17.23
CA LEU A 90 -1.95 3.19 -17.46
C LEU A 90 -1.49 2.31 -16.31
N VAL A 91 -0.54 2.75 -15.47
CA VAL A 91 -0.11 1.99 -14.30
C VAL A 91 -1.28 1.77 -13.33
N TRP A 92 -2.20 2.74 -13.22
CA TRP A 92 -3.37 2.62 -12.34
C TRP A 92 -4.34 1.53 -12.80
N LEU A 93 -4.38 1.18 -14.10
CA LEU A 93 -5.14 0.03 -14.62
C LEU A 93 -4.58 -1.32 -14.15
N LEU A 94 -3.35 -1.36 -13.64
CA LEU A 94 -2.76 -2.59 -13.09
C LEU A 94 -3.22 -2.89 -11.65
N ILE A 95 -3.87 -1.95 -10.95
CA ILE A 95 -4.41 -2.17 -9.59
C ILE A 95 -5.22 -3.47 -9.44
N PRO A 96 -6.22 -3.76 -10.29
CA PRO A 96 -6.99 -5.01 -10.18
C PRO A 96 -6.15 -6.26 -10.36
N VAL A 97 -4.99 -6.16 -11.04
CA VAL A 97 -4.04 -7.27 -11.24
C VAL A 97 -3.07 -7.39 -10.06
N VAL A 98 -2.57 -6.27 -9.53
CA VAL A 98 -1.64 -6.23 -8.39
C VAL A 98 -2.31 -6.72 -7.12
N SER A 99 -3.58 -6.40 -6.91
CA SER A 99 -4.36 -6.77 -5.72
C SER A 99 -4.35 -8.28 -5.40
N PRO A 100 -4.70 -9.19 -6.34
CA PRO A 100 -4.63 -10.63 -6.10
C PRO A 100 -3.20 -11.17 -6.03
N VAL A 101 -2.25 -10.60 -6.76
CA VAL A 101 -0.84 -11.02 -6.75
C VAL A 101 -0.20 -10.72 -5.39
N LEU A 102 -0.40 -9.51 -4.86
CA LEU A 102 0.13 -9.13 -3.55
C LEU A 102 -0.51 -9.93 -2.41
N ASN A 103 -1.81 -10.20 -2.50
CA ASN A 103 -2.51 -11.09 -1.57
C ASN A 103 -1.94 -12.52 -1.59
N LYS A 104 -1.59 -13.05 -2.77
CA LYS A 104 -0.94 -14.37 -2.89
C LYS A 104 0.48 -14.37 -2.33
N ALA A 105 1.29 -13.37 -2.68
CA ALA A 105 2.68 -13.26 -2.23
C ALA A 105 2.79 -13.14 -0.71
N LEU A 106 1.98 -12.29 -0.09
CA LEU A 106 1.97 -12.15 1.37
C LEU A 106 1.42 -13.41 2.05
N LYS A 107 0.39 -14.07 1.49
CA LYS A 107 -0.08 -15.36 2.01
C LYS A 107 1.01 -16.44 2.04
N GLN A 108 2.00 -16.38 1.13
CA GLN A 108 3.15 -17.29 1.10
C GLN A 108 4.21 -16.98 2.17
N THR A 109 4.57 -15.71 2.41
CA THR A 109 5.59 -15.33 3.41
C THR A 109 5.21 -15.72 4.84
N SER A 110 3.92 -15.73 5.19
CA SER A 110 3.47 -16.20 6.52
C SER A 110 3.50 -17.72 6.70
N ARG A 111 3.78 -18.49 5.64
CA ARG A 111 3.99 -19.93 5.75
C ARG A 111 5.45 -20.28 6.07
N SER A 112 6.40 -19.37 5.87
CA SER A 112 7.83 -19.59 6.17
C SER A 112 8.28 -19.13 7.56
N ASP A 113 7.52 -18.27 8.25
CA ASP A 113 7.86 -17.78 9.60
C ASP A 113 7.17 -18.55 10.76
N VAL A 114 6.77 -19.80 10.51
CA VAL A 114 6.42 -20.74 11.59
C VAL A 114 7.57 -21.75 11.72
N ILE A 115 8.74 -21.26 12.13
CA ILE A 115 9.72 -22.12 12.79
C ILE A 115 9.23 -22.25 14.24
N PRO A 116 8.87 -23.45 14.72
CA PRO A 116 8.46 -23.64 16.11
C PRO A 116 9.71 -23.50 17.00
N VAL A 117 9.96 -22.30 17.53
CA VAL A 117 10.84 -22.13 18.69
C VAL A 117 10.04 -22.50 19.94
N SER A 118 9.74 -23.79 20.08
CA SER A 118 9.12 -24.35 21.27
C SER A 118 9.49 -25.81 21.49
N ILE A 119 10.75 -26.19 21.25
CA ILE A 119 11.34 -27.44 21.79
C ILE A 119 12.78 -27.16 22.20
N GLN A 120 12.98 -26.41 23.29
CA GLN A 120 14.29 -26.36 23.96
C GLN A 120 14.24 -26.14 25.48
N LEU A 121 13.10 -26.42 26.14
CA LEU A 121 13.00 -26.31 27.61
C LEU A 121 12.28 -27.48 28.29
N VAL A 122 12.45 -28.71 27.77
CA VAL A 122 12.16 -29.92 28.56
C VAL A 122 13.12 -31.04 28.14
N GLU A 123 14.33 -31.03 28.67
CA GLU A 123 15.08 -32.22 29.09
C GLU A 123 15.80 -31.91 30.40
#